data_AF-A0A5B1BIZ8-F1
#
_entry.id   AF-A0A5B1BIZ8-F1
#
_cell.length_a   1.000
_cell.length_b   1.000
_cell.length_c   1.000
_cell.angle_alpha   90.00
_cell.angle_beta   90.00
_cell.angle_gamma   90.00
#
_symmetry.space_group_name_H-M   'P 1'
#
loop_
_entity.id
_entity.type
_entity.pdbx_description
1 polymer ?
#
loop_
_entity_poly.entity_id
_entity_poly.type
_entity_poly.pdbx_seq_one_letter_code
_entity_poly.pdbx_strand_id
1 'polypeptide(L)'
;MTARAFLARAFRAQWPILLVWLVFIMAVVLVGASFWRRGALLIGIGVGVAAALRLVLSDDRSGLLVVRSKGTDFVTMAIVGAAMIYIASTIDPLGTR
;
A
#
# COMPACT_ATOMS: atom_id res chain seq x y z
N MET A 1 11.88 27.03 13.39
CA MET A 1 11.08 25.79 13.57
C MET A 1 12.04 24.63 13.82
N THR A 2 12.02 24.02 15.00
CA THR A 2 12.91 22.90 15.35
C THR A 2 12.60 21.66 14.51
N ALA A 3 13.61 21.00 13.94
CA ALA A 3 13.48 19.83 13.06
C ALA A 3 12.53 18.74 13.60
N ARG A 4 12.52 18.54 14.92
CA ARG A 4 11.66 17.59 15.62
C ARG A 4 10.16 17.90 15.51
N ALA A 5 9.78 19.18 15.49
CA ALA A 5 8.39 19.61 15.32
C ALA A 5 7.92 19.45 13.87
N PHE A 6 8.83 19.66 12.91
CA PHE A 6 8.57 19.39 11.50
C PHE A 6 8.34 17.89 11.26
N LEU A 7 9.22 17.02 11.79
CA LEU A 7 9.06 15.58 11.70
C LEU A 7 7.75 15.10 12.31
N ALA A 8 7.39 15.55 13.53
CA ALA A 8 6.14 15.15 14.18
C ALA A 8 4.89 15.64 13.42
N ARG A 9 4.96 16.80 12.76
CA ARG A 9 3.85 17.32 11.94
C ARG A 9 3.75 16.58 10.61
N ALA A 10 4.87 16.30 9.96
CA ALA A 10 4.91 15.47 8.76
C ALA A 10 4.36 14.06 9.02
N PHE A 11 4.77 13.44 10.14
CA PHE A 11 4.29 12.12 10.54
C PHE A 11 2.76 12.09 10.75
N ARG A 12 2.21 13.10 11.43
CA ARG A 12 0.75 13.20 11.64
C ARG A 12 -0.03 13.51 10.36
N ALA A 13 0.53 14.30 9.46
CA ALA A 13 -0.13 14.64 8.19
C ALA A 13 -0.02 13.50 7.15
N GLN A 14 1.04 12.70 7.21
CA GLN A 14 1.37 11.68 6.21
C GLN A 14 1.30 10.24 6.76
N TRP A 15 0.70 10.02 7.91
CA TRP A 15 0.58 8.69 8.52
C TRP A 15 0.02 7.60 7.55
N PRO A 16 -0.93 7.87 6.63
CA PRO A 16 -1.43 6.84 5.71
C PRO A 16 -0.34 6.42 4.71
N ILE A 17 0.43 7.38 4.19
CA ILE A 17 1.50 7.10 3.23
C ILE A 17 2.64 6.34 3.92
N LEU A 18 2.98 6.73 5.14
CA LEU A 18 4.04 6.10 5.92
C LEU A 18 3.69 4.64 6.25
N LEU A 19 2.42 4.38 6.55
CA LEU A 19 1.94 3.02 6.81
C LEU A 19 2.06 2.13 5.57
N VAL A 20 1.63 2.61 4.39
CA VAL A 20 1.78 1.86 3.13
C VAL A 20 3.26 1.61 2.80
N TRP A 21 4.11 2.62 2.97
CA TRP A 21 5.56 2.50 2.77
C TRP A 21 6.18 1.46 3.71
N LEU A 22 5.78 1.44 4.98
CA LEU A 22 6.27 0.45 5.94
C LEU A 22 5.93 -0.97 5.50
N VAL A 23 4.70 -1.20 5.02
CA VAL A 23 4.29 -2.51 4.48
C VAL A 23 5.11 -2.90 3.26
N PHE A 24 5.34 -1.97 2.33
CA PHE A 24 6.16 -2.22 1.14
C PHE A 24 7.62 -2.53 1.48
N ILE A 25 8.22 -1.82 2.45
CA ILE A 25 9.59 -2.10 2.91
C ILE A 25 9.68 -3.53 3.46
N MET A 26 8.73 -3.93 4.32
CA MET A 26 8.68 -5.30 4.84
C MET A 26 8.55 -6.33 3.71
N ALA A 27 7.75 -6.03 2.69
CA ALA A 27 7.58 -6.90 1.54
C ALA A 27 8.86 -7.06 0.72
N VAL A 28 9.57 -5.95 0.45
CA VAL A 28 10.87 -5.96 -0.24
C VAL A 28 11.90 -6.75 0.55
N VAL A 29 11.95 -6.60 1.88
CA VAL A 29 12.84 -7.38 2.75
C VAL A 29 12.53 -8.88 2.63
N LEU A 30 11.26 -9.27 2.64
CA LEU A 30 10.86 -10.68 2.45
C LEU A 30 11.26 -11.22 1.07
N VAL A 31 11.05 -10.46 0.01
CA VAL A 31 11.47 -10.85 -1.35
C VAL A 31 12.98 -10.99 -1.43
N GLY A 32 13.74 -10.03 -0.88
CA GLY A 32 15.21 -10.09 -0.84
C GLY A 32 15.74 -11.25 -0.01
N ALA A 33 15.02 -11.65 1.04
CA ALA A 33 15.30 -12.85 1.83
C ALA A 33 14.76 -14.15 1.19
N SER A 34 14.40 -14.12 -0.11
CA SER A 34 13.89 -15.26 -0.89
C SER A 34 12.54 -15.82 -0.45
N PHE A 35 11.78 -15.12 0.40
CA PHE A 35 10.40 -15.47 0.76
C PHE A 35 9.40 -14.95 -0.28
N TRP A 36 9.56 -15.36 -1.54
CA TRP A 36 8.81 -14.84 -2.69
C TRP A 36 7.29 -14.84 -2.49
N ARG A 37 6.71 -15.94 -2.01
CA ARG A 37 5.27 -16.05 -1.74
C ARG A 37 4.79 -15.05 -0.69
N ARG A 38 5.50 -14.94 0.43
CA ARG A 38 5.13 -14.06 1.55
C ARG A 38 5.33 -12.59 1.17
N GLY A 39 6.41 -12.28 0.45
CA GLY A 39 6.68 -10.95 -0.08
C GLY A 39 5.59 -10.48 -1.05
N ALA A 40 5.25 -11.30 -2.06
CA ALA A 40 4.19 -10.99 -3.02
C ALA A 40 2.82 -10.81 -2.35
N LEU A 41 2.48 -11.68 -1.38
CA LEU A 41 1.26 -11.54 -0.59
C LEU A 41 1.22 -10.21 0.18
N LEU A 42 2.34 -9.84 0.79
CA LEU A 42 2.44 -8.61 1.58
C LEU A 42 2.34 -7.35 0.70
N ILE A 43 2.85 -7.39 -0.54
CA ILE A 43 2.60 -6.33 -1.54
C ILE A 43 1.10 -6.21 -1.81
N GLY A 44 0.41 -7.33 -2.08
CA GLY A 44 -1.03 -7.32 -2.32
C GLY A 44 -1.84 -6.76 -1.15
N ILE A 45 -1.50 -7.16 0.08
CA ILE A 45 -2.09 -6.60 1.31
C ILE A 45 -1.79 -5.10 1.42
N GLY A 46 -0.56 -4.66 1.19
CA GLY A 46 -0.19 -3.24 1.25
C GLY A 46 -0.98 -2.37 0.29
N VAL A 47 -1.19 -2.85 -0.94
CA VAL A 47 -2.04 -2.17 -1.94
C VAL A 47 -3.52 -2.18 -1.50
N GLY A 48 -4.02 -3.28 -0.95
CA GLY A 48 -5.38 -3.36 -0.40
C GLY A 48 -5.60 -2.39 0.76
N VAL A 49 -4.61 -2.23 1.64
CA VAL A 49 -4.61 -1.22 2.70
C VAL A 49 -4.65 0.19 2.12
N ALA A 50 -3.85 0.48 1.08
CA ALA A 50 -3.91 1.76 0.38
C ALA A 50 -5.30 2.04 -0.21
N ALA A 51 -5.94 1.02 -0.81
CA ALA A 51 -7.30 1.11 -1.33
C ALA A 51 -8.32 1.40 -0.21
N ALA A 52 -8.21 0.73 0.94
CA ALA A 52 -9.08 0.97 2.08
C ALA A 52 -8.90 2.38 2.67
N LEU A 53 -7.65 2.82 2.85
CA LEU A 53 -7.32 4.18 3.27
C LEU A 53 -7.90 5.20 2.29
N ARG A 54 -7.85 4.92 0.98
CA ARG A 54 -8.44 5.77 -0.05
C ARG A 54 -9.93 5.97 0.17
N LEU A 55 -10.68 4.93 0.54
CA LEU A 55 -12.12 5.02 0.83
C LEU A 55 -12.43 5.83 2.10
N VAL A 56 -11.58 5.72 3.13
CA VAL A 56 -11.78 6.38 4.43
C VAL A 56 -11.37 7.86 4.40
N LEU A 57 -10.34 8.23 3.62
CA LEU A 57 -9.90 9.63 3.52
C LEU A 57 -10.86 10.45 2.66
N SER A 58 -11.24 11.65 3.15
CA SER A 58 -12.14 12.56 2.44
C SER A 58 -11.47 13.22 1.24
N ASP A 59 -12.21 13.26 0.12
CA ASP A 59 -11.80 13.94 -1.12
C ASP A 59 -12.22 15.41 -1.08
N ASP A 60 -11.62 16.18 -0.18
CA ASP A 60 -11.82 17.63 -0.22
C ASP A 60 -11.06 18.21 -1.41
N ARG A 61 -11.85 18.61 -2.42
CA ARG A 61 -11.49 19.40 -3.63
C ARG A 61 -11.09 18.60 -4.87
N SER A 62 -12.05 17.96 -5.53
CA SER A 62 -11.91 17.58 -6.95
C SER A 62 -12.37 18.70 -7.91
N GLY A 63 -11.90 19.94 -7.70
CA GLY A 63 -12.00 20.97 -8.72
C GLY A 63 -10.86 20.77 -9.72
N LEU A 64 -11.20 20.47 -10.99
CA LEU A 64 -10.31 20.18 -12.16
C LEU A 64 -9.83 18.73 -12.38
N LEU A 65 -9.90 17.81 -11.41
CA LEU A 65 -9.50 16.38 -11.58
C LEU A 65 -10.68 15.39 -11.66
N VAL A 66 -11.83 15.83 -12.21
CA VAL A 66 -13.09 15.04 -12.30
C VAL A 66 -12.91 13.67 -12.97
N VAL A 67 -11.90 13.50 -13.83
CA VAL A 67 -11.63 12.24 -14.55
C VAL A 67 -11.19 11.11 -13.61
N ARG A 68 -10.45 11.42 -12.53
CA ARG A 68 -9.93 10.41 -11.60
C ARG A 68 -10.74 10.43 -10.31
N SER A 69 -11.92 9.84 -10.37
CA SER A 69 -12.79 9.69 -9.21
C SER A 69 -12.14 8.82 -8.11
N LYS A 70 -12.56 9.03 -6.86
CA LYS A 70 -12.24 8.15 -5.72
C LYS A 70 -12.46 6.67 -6.04
N GLY A 71 -13.57 6.38 -6.72
CA GLY A 71 -13.95 5.03 -7.12
C GLY A 71 -12.98 4.42 -8.13
N THR A 72 -12.57 5.17 -9.15
CA THR A 72 -11.59 4.70 -10.15
C THR A 72 -10.25 4.35 -9.50
N ASP A 73 -9.79 5.17 -8.56
CA ASP A 73 -8.56 4.93 -7.82
C ASP A 73 -8.66 3.68 -6.93
N PHE A 74 -9.76 3.55 -6.19
CA PHE A 74 -10.05 2.34 -5.40
C PHE A 74 -10.10 1.08 -6.26
N VAL A 75 -10.83 1.09 -7.37
CA VAL A 75 -10.95 -0.07 -8.27
C VAL A 75 -9.60 -0.45 -8.85
N THR A 76 -8.80 0.53 -9.26
CA THR A 76 -7.45 0.28 -9.77
C THR A 76 -6.57 -0.39 -8.71
N MET A 77 -6.55 0.16 -7.48
CA MET A 77 -5.80 -0.42 -6.38
C MET A 77 -6.33 -1.81 -6.00
N ALA A 78 -7.65 -2.02 -5.98
CA ALA A 78 -8.27 -3.31 -5.69
C ALA A 78 -7.88 -4.36 -6.73
N ILE A 79 -7.89 -4.02 -8.02
CA ILE A 79 -7.44 -4.91 -9.10
C ILE A 79 -5.96 -5.28 -8.92
N VAL A 80 -5.10 -4.29 -8.68
CA VAL A 80 -3.66 -4.54 -8.46
C VAL A 80 -3.42 -5.41 -7.22
N GLY A 81 -4.10 -5.11 -6.12
CA GLY A 81 -4.01 -5.89 -4.89
C GLY A 81 -4.49 -7.33 -5.08
N ALA A 82 -5.63 -7.52 -5.75
CA ALA A 82 -6.17 -8.84 -6.07
C ALA A 82 -5.22 -9.63 -7.01
N ALA A 83 -4.68 -8.98 -8.04
CA ALA A 83 -3.70 -9.59 -8.94
C ALA A 83 -2.43 -10.04 -8.19
N MET A 84 -1.92 -9.21 -7.27
CA MET A 84 -0.76 -9.58 -6.46
C MET A 84 -1.05 -10.74 -5.50
N ILE A 85 -2.24 -10.77 -4.87
CA ILE A 85 -2.67 -11.89 -4.02
C ILE A 85 -2.81 -13.17 -4.87
N TYR A 86 -3.38 -13.06 -6.06
CA TYR A 86 -3.49 -14.17 -7.00
C TYR A 86 -2.10 -14.70 -7.40
N ILE A 87 -1.17 -13.83 -7.82
CA ILE A 87 0.22 -14.20 -8.13
C ILE A 87 0.88 -14.88 -6.92
N ALA A 88 0.70 -14.33 -5.71
CA ALA A 88 1.23 -14.95 -4.51
C ALA A 88 0.65 -16.35 -4.27
N SER A 89 -0.61 -16.58 -4.63
CA SER A 89 -1.25 -17.89 -4.52
C SER A 89 -0.72 -18.92 -5.52
N THR A 90 -0.17 -18.48 -6.67
CA THR A 90 0.43 -19.37 -7.67
C THR A 90 1.90 -19.69 -7.41
N ILE A 91 2.55 -19.02 -6.47
CA ILE A 91 3.95 -19.27 -6.11
C ILE A 91 4.00 -20.39 -5.07
N ASP A 92 4.73 -21.47 -5.38
CA ASP A 92 5.02 -22.51 -4.39
C ASP A 92 5.81 -21.94 -3.20
N PRO A 93 5.53 -22.38 -1.97
CA PRO A 93 6.29 -21.96 -0.79
C PRO A 93 7.70 -22.58 -0.82
N LEU A 94 8.58 -21.99 -1.62
CA LEU A 94 10.02 -22.25 -1.62
C LEU A 94 10.59 -21.65 -0.33
N GLY A 95 10.55 -22.38 0.78
CA GLY A 95 11.23 -21.96 2.01
C GLY A 95 10.60 -22.33 3.35
N THR A 96 9.48 -23.06 3.40
CA THR A 96 8.99 -23.59 4.68
C THR A 96 8.31 -24.94 4.52
N ARG A 97 8.91 -25.98 5.11
CA ARG A 97 8.16 -27.12 5.67
C ARG A 97 7.45 -26.68 6.94
#